data_AF-A0A2D8QVW3-F1
#
_entry.id   AF-A0A2D8QVW3-F1
#
_cell.length_a   1.000
_cell.length_b   1.000
_cell.length_c   1.000
_cell.angle_alpha   90.00
_cell.angle_beta   90.00
_cell.angle_gamma   90.00
#
_symmetry.space_group_name_H-M   'P 1'
#
loop_
_entity.id
_entity.type
_entity.pdbx_description
1 polymer ?
#
loop_
_entity_poly.entity_id
_entity_poly.type
_entity_poly.pdbx_seq_one_letter_code
_entity_poly.pdbx_strand_id
1 'polypeptide(L)'
;MPVIDMSELEPVGEFGSKEWGEACAEASIKMLEAVELPQSTNWAFTEDYTFPPKRLMRGGRTHSGYYIMVKNGKVSAADGIIKEALSLPGFHVQLPWAYIANQSGTLYGKEGQLRRSQDEAVLMASIVEYLGRDNPFKLPINGKGEASYMLEPVGPWPKEVGMAVAEGSEEGNGLHNVAATLQQKSPEFEGLPVTEMGVPILTDMTDEQKVTFLSLCGIEL
;
A
#
# COMPACT_ATOMS: atom_id res chain seq x y z
N MET A 1 1.30 -9.15 -23.65
CA MET A 1 0.23 -9.71 -22.80
C MET A 1 0.83 -9.73 -21.42
N PRO A 2 0.15 -9.18 -20.41
CA PRO A 2 0.65 -9.20 -19.05
C PRO A 2 1.00 -10.61 -18.60
N VAL A 3 2.03 -10.74 -17.78
CA VAL A 3 2.53 -12.03 -17.27
C VAL A 3 1.53 -12.68 -16.32
N ILE A 4 0.75 -11.86 -15.60
CA ILE A 4 -0.28 -12.32 -14.68
C ILE A 4 -1.60 -12.43 -15.42
N ASP A 5 -2.20 -13.62 -15.41
CA ASP A 5 -3.58 -13.82 -15.84
C ASP A 5 -4.53 -13.43 -14.70
N MET A 6 -5.20 -12.29 -14.84
CA MET A 6 -6.12 -11.78 -13.82
C MET A 6 -7.33 -12.70 -13.61
N SER A 7 -7.68 -13.53 -14.59
CA SER A 7 -8.83 -14.45 -14.48
C SER A 7 -8.58 -15.67 -13.59
N GLU A 8 -7.32 -15.92 -13.25
CA GLU A 8 -6.91 -17.02 -12.36
C GLU A 8 -6.69 -16.54 -10.91
N LEU A 9 -6.80 -15.23 -10.65
CA LEU A 9 -6.58 -14.68 -9.31
C LEU A 9 -7.86 -14.77 -8.48
N GLU A 10 -7.70 -15.21 -7.24
CA GLU A 10 -8.76 -15.23 -6.23
C GLU A 10 -8.27 -14.51 -4.96
N PRO A 11 -9.16 -13.89 -4.17
CA PRO A 11 -8.79 -13.26 -2.92
C PRO A 11 -8.16 -14.25 -1.92
N VAL A 12 -6.90 -14.03 -1.54
CA VAL A 12 -6.13 -14.94 -0.68
C VAL A 12 -6.06 -14.50 0.78
N GLY A 13 -6.28 -13.21 1.06
CA GLY A 13 -6.21 -12.67 2.41
C GLY A 13 -6.48 -11.18 2.48
N GLU A 14 -6.67 -10.68 3.70
CA GLU A 14 -6.90 -9.25 3.94
C GLU A 14 -5.66 -8.40 3.61
N PHE A 15 -5.88 -7.11 3.37
CA PHE A 15 -4.78 -6.16 3.15
C PHE A 15 -3.80 -6.17 4.33
N GLY A 16 -2.51 -6.41 4.05
CA GLY A 16 -1.47 -6.53 5.08
C GLY A 16 -1.42 -7.88 5.81
N SER A 17 -2.30 -8.83 5.51
CA SER A 17 -2.16 -10.22 5.96
C SER A 17 -0.92 -10.86 5.36
N LYS A 18 -0.47 -11.97 5.95
CA LYS A 18 0.71 -12.70 5.48
C LYS A 18 0.44 -13.31 4.11
N GLU A 19 -0.71 -13.95 3.95
CA GLU A 19 -1.13 -14.64 2.75
C GLU A 19 -1.24 -13.67 1.57
N TRP A 20 -1.80 -12.48 1.81
CA TRP A 20 -1.84 -11.40 0.82
C TRP A 20 -0.45 -10.86 0.48
N GLY A 21 0.40 -10.60 1.49
CA GLY A 21 1.76 -10.10 1.29
C GLY A 21 2.65 -11.07 0.52
N GLU A 22 2.55 -12.37 0.80
CA GLU A 22 3.25 -13.44 0.07
C GLU A 22 2.78 -13.50 -1.38
N ALA A 23 1.48 -13.42 -1.65
CA ALA A 23 0.95 -13.43 -3.01
C ALA A 23 1.35 -12.18 -3.83
N CYS A 24 1.34 -10.99 -3.21
CA CYS A 24 1.84 -9.76 -3.83
C CYS A 24 3.34 -9.86 -4.17
N ALA A 25 4.14 -10.43 -3.27
CA ALA A 25 5.56 -10.68 -3.50
C ALA A 25 5.79 -11.68 -4.65
N GLU A 26 5.06 -12.79 -4.69
CA GLU A 26 5.15 -13.78 -5.76
C GLU A 26 4.77 -13.19 -7.13
N ALA A 27 3.70 -12.39 -7.20
CA ALA A 27 3.32 -11.69 -8.41
C ALA A 27 4.41 -10.71 -8.86
N SER A 28 4.98 -9.95 -7.92
CA SER A 28 6.07 -9.01 -8.19
C SER A 28 7.30 -9.70 -8.78
N ILE A 29 7.68 -10.86 -8.23
CA ILE A 29 8.77 -11.69 -8.77
C ILE A 29 8.46 -12.09 -10.21
N LYS A 30 7.28 -12.68 -10.46
CA LYS A 30 6.88 -13.12 -11.81
C LYS A 30 6.93 -11.98 -12.84
N MET A 31 6.41 -10.81 -12.47
CA MET A 31 6.39 -9.64 -13.37
C MET A 31 7.80 -9.11 -13.66
N LEU A 32 8.66 -9.05 -12.65
CA LEU A 32 10.00 -8.47 -12.78
C LEU A 32 11.04 -9.43 -13.37
N GLU A 33 10.87 -10.75 -13.19
CA GLU A 33 11.72 -11.75 -13.84
C GLU A 33 11.38 -11.96 -15.32
N ALA A 34 10.21 -11.50 -15.76
CA ALA A 34 9.81 -11.54 -17.17
C ALA A 34 10.47 -10.45 -18.04
N VAL A 35 11.18 -9.50 -17.42
CA VAL A 35 11.90 -8.43 -18.11
C VAL A 35 13.39 -8.49 -17.79
N GLU A 36 14.22 -7.98 -18.70
CA GLU A 36 15.66 -7.86 -18.44
C GLU A 36 15.93 -6.64 -17.56
N LEU A 37 16.31 -6.88 -16.31
CA LEU A 37 16.73 -5.83 -15.38
C LEU A 37 18.25 -5.60 -15.48
N PRO A 38 18.72 -4.35 -15.67
CA PRO A 38 20.14 -4.07 -15.71
C PRO A 38 20.86 -4.52 -14.43
N GLN A 39 22.07 -5.07 -14.58
CA GLN A 39 22.89 -5.47 -13.43
C GLN A 39 23.24 -4.30 -12.50
N SER A 40 23.20 -3.06 -13.00
CA SER A 40 23.40 -1.85 -12.19
C SER A 40 22.18 -1.46 -11.33
N THR A 41 21.01 -2.07 -11.54
CA THR A 41 19.78 -1.73 -10.83
C THR A 41 19.89 -2.17 -9.37
N ASN A 42 19.80 -1.18 -8.47
CA ASN A 42 19.73 -1.34 -7.03
C ASN A 42 18.62 -0.42 -6.52
N TRP A 43 17.46 -0.99 -6.24
CA TRP A 43 16.24 -0.27 -5.90
C TRP A 43 15.30 -1.16 -5.09
N ALA A 44 14.48 -0.58 -4.22
CA ALA A 44 13.51 -1.33 -3.45
C ALA A 44 12.16 -0.62 -3.29
N PHE A 45 11.14 -1.44 -3.07
CA PHE A 45 9.79 -1.08 -2.70
C PHE A 45 9.50 -1.69 -1.33
N THR A 46 8.94 -0.92 -0.41
CA THR A 46 8.42 -1.46 0.86
C THR A 46 7.15 -0.73 1.24
N GLU A 47 6.09 -1.47 1.57
CA GLU A 47 4.95 -0.88 2.28
C GLU A 47 4.86 -1.48 3.68
N ASP A 48 4.95 -0.63 4.70
CA ASP A 48 4.89 -1.03 6.11
C ASP A 48 3.64 -0.39 6.75
N TYR A 49 2.62 -1.21 6.98
CA TYR A 49 1.36 -0.74 7.53
C TYR A 49 1.40 -0.77 9.05
N THR A 50 1.27 0.41 9.67
CA THR A 50 1.24 0.55 11.13
C THR A 50 -0.17 0.32 11.67
N PHE A 51 -0.27 -0.11 12.93
CA PHE A 51 -1.54 -0.39 13.60
C PHE A 51 -2.48 -1.41 12.89
N PRO A 52 -1.97 -2.50 12.28
CA PRO A 52 -2.83 -3.51 11.68
C PRO A 52 -3.63 -4.23 12.78
N PRO A 53 -4.83 -4.78 12.47
CA PRO A 53 -5.54 -5.66 13.38
C PRO A 53 -4.64 -6.80 13.86
N LYS A 54 -4.71 -7.12 15.17
CA LYS A 54 -3.85 -8.15 15.80
C LYS A 54 -3.88 -9.51 15.08
N ARG A 55 -4.99 -9.84 14.41
CA ARG A 55 -5.12 -11.09 13.64
C ARG A 55 -4.19 -11.15 12.43
N LEU A 56 -3.81 -10.01 11.84
CA LEU A 56 -2.87 -9.94 10.72
C LEU A 56 -1.43 -10.21 11.19
N MET A 57 -1.11 -9.90 12.45
CA MET A 57 0.23 -10.02 13.03
C MET A 57 0.56 -11.41 13.62
N ARG A 58 -0.14 -12.46 13.18
CA ARG A 58 0.08 -13.84 13.68
C ARG A 58 1.42 -14.41 13.20
N GLY A 59 1.87 -15.49 13.84
CA GLY A 59 3.06 -16.22 13.41
C GLY A 59 4.40 -15.54 13.71
N GLY A 60 4.43 -14.57 14.63
CA GLY A 60 5.66 -13.87 15.01
C GLY A 60 6.08 -12.75 14.05
N ARG A 61 5.19 -12.34 13.13
CA ARG A 61 5.41 -11.19 12.24
C ARG A 61 5.68 -9.92 13.06
N THR A 62 6.68 -9.16 12.63
CA THR A 62 6.99 -7.85 13.21
C THR A 62 6.50 -6.68 12.34
N HIS A 63 6.20 -6.95 11.06
CA HIS A 63 5.65 -5.97 10.11
C HIS A 63 4.42 -6.54 9.40
N SER A 64 3.49 -5.65 9.04
CA SER A 64 2.35 -5.96 8.18
C SER A 64 2.57 -5.25 6.85
N GLY A 65 2.78 -6.01 5.79
CA GLY A 65 3.12 -5.47 4.47
C GLY A 65 4.11 -6.38 3.76
N TYR A 66 4.75 -5.88 2.71
CA TYR A 66 5.68 -6.67 1.89
C TYR A 66 6.75 -5.78 1.29
N TYR A 67 7.82 -6.40 0.79
CA TYR A 67 8.87 -5.71 0.07
C TYR A 67 9.12 -6.33 -1.31
N ILE A 68 9.65 -5.51 -2.20
CA ILE A 68 10.27 -5.93 -3.47
C ILE A 68 11.65 -5.30 -3.49
N MET A 69 12.68 -6.07 -3.78
CA MET A 69 14.06 -5.60 -3.83
C MET A 69 14.71 -6.09 -5.11
N VAL A 70 15.20 -5.13 -5.90
CA VAL A 70 16.09 -5.40 -7.03
C VAL A 70 17.50 -5.03 -6.59
N LYS A 71 18.37 -6.02 -6.47
CA LYS A 71 19.77 -5.83 -6.09
C LYS A 71 20.68 -6.46 -7.13
N ASN A 72 21.51 -5.62 -7.74
CA ASN A 72 22.34 -5.99 -8.89
C ASN A 72 21.55 -6.64 -10.04
N GLY A 73 20.37 -6.10 -10.35
CA GLY A 73 19.45 -6.64 -11.35
C GLY A 73 18.72 -7.92 -10.95
N LYS A 74 18.91 -8.45 -9.74
CA LYS A 74 18.20 -9.64 -9.25
C LYS A 74 17.04 -9.28 -8.36
N VAL A 75 15.89 -9.91 -8.61
CA VAL A 75 14.65 -9.67 -7.87
C VAL A 75 14.61 -10.58 -6.63
N SER A 76 14.11 -10.03 -5.53
CA SER A 76 13.67 -10.77 -4.36
C SER A 76 12.50 -10.03 -3.73
N ALA A 77 11.50 -10.76 -3.26
CA ALA A 77 10.32 -10.18 -2.61
C ALA A 77 9.80 -11.17 -1.58
N ALA A 78 9.20 -10.66 -0.51
CA ALA A 78 8.49 -11.48 0.47
C ALA A 78 7.55 -10.61 1.32
N ASP A 79 6.70 -11.28 2.09
CA ASP A 79 6.01 -10.68 3.23
C ASP A 79 6.98 -10.05 4.24
N GLY A 80 6.50 -8.99 4.89
CA GLY A 80 7.23 -8.22 5.89
C GLY A 80 8.18 -7.18 5.29
N ILE A 81 9.07 -6.67 6.13
CA ILE A 81 10.02 -5.61 5.78
C ILE A 81 11.39 -5.99 6.32
N ILE A 82 12.41 -5.93 5.46
CA ILE A 82 13.79 -6.23 5.82
C ILE A 82 14.67 -4.99 5.75
N LYS A 83 15.65 -4.90 6.65
CA LYS A 83 16.59 -3.76 6.71
C LYS A 83 17.37 -3.57 5.40
N GLU A 84 17.65 -4.66 4.69
CA GLU A 84 18.38 -4.60 3.42
C GLU A 84 17.58 -3.85 2.35
N ALA A 85 16.28 -4.12 2.22
CA ALA A 85 15.41 -3.42 1.28
C ALA A 85 15.32 -1.93 1.63
N LEU A 86 15.10 -1.59 2.91
CA LEU A 86 15.07 -0.21 3.40
C LEU A 86 16.41 0.55 3.24
N SER A 87 17.52 -0.15 3.02
CA SER A 87 18.83 0.48 2.83
C SER A 87 19.11 0.89 1.38
N LEU A 88 18.32 0.40 0.43
CA LEU A 88 18.43 0.79 -0.97
C LEU A 88 17.59 2.03 -1.24
N PRO A 89 17.98 2.87 -2.22
CA PRO A 89 17.11 3.95 -2.67
C PRO A 89 15.83 3.37 -3.27
N GLY A 90 14.67 3.90 -2.90
CA GLY A 90 13.44 3.50 -3.58
C GLY A 90 12.13 4.08 -3.08
N PHE A 91 11.07 3.30 -3.22
CA PHE A 91 9.72 3.66 -2.79
C PHE A 91 9.42 2.95 -1.47
N HIS A 92 9.65 3.66 -0.36
CA HIS A 92 9.41 3.15 0.98
C HIS A 92 8.28 3.93 1.61
N VAL A 93 7.16 3.28 1.91
CA VAL A 93 6.04 3.92 2.60
C VAL A 93 5.77 3.27 3.95
N GLN A 94 5.49 4.10 4.95
CA GLN A 94 4.97 3.67 6.23
C GLN A 94 3.78 4.56 6.63
N LEU A 95 2.63 3.92 6.89
CA LEU A 95 1.38 4.61 7.17
C LEU A 95 0.40 3.73 7.94
N PRO A 96 -0.60 4.31 8.63
CA PRO A 96 -1.62 3.53 9.32
C PRO A 96 -2.39 2.62 8.35
N TRP A 97 -2.54 1.36 8.72
CA TRP A 97 -3.25 0.34 7.96
C TRP A 97 -4.64 0.80 7.53
N ALA A 98 -5.42 1.31 8.48
CA ALA A 98 -6.82 1.65 8.22
C ALA A 98 -6.99 2.85 7.27
N TYR A 99 -5.96 3.69 7.13
CA TYR A 99 -5.99 4.84 6.24
C TYR A 99 -6.02 4.43 4.77
N ILE A 100 -5.48 3.26 4.42
CA ILE A 100 -5.41 2.79 3.02
C ILE A 100 -6.01 1.42 2.71
N ALA A 101 -6.28 0.61 3.73
CA ALA A 101 -6.63 -0.80 3.50
C ALA A 101 -7.87 -0.98 2.60
N ASN A 102 -8.90 -0.14 2.72
CA ASN A 102 -10.13 -0.35 1.96
C ASN A 102 -9.99 0.01 0.49
N GLN A 103 -9.45 1.18 0.17
CA GLN A 103 -9.28 1.65 -1.22
C GLN A 103 -8.19 0.88 -1.99
N SER A 104 -7.27 0.20 -1.30
CA SER A 104 -6.31 -0.70 -1.93
C SER A 104 -6.97 -1.91 -2.60
N GLY A 105 -8.22 -2.24 -2.23
CA GLY A 105 -9.00 -3.30 -2.88
C GLY A 105 -9.75 -2.84 -4.14
N THR A 106 -9.59 -1.58 -4.57
CA THR A 106 -10.29 -1.03 -5.74
C THR A 106 -9.40 -1.10 -6.98
N LEU A 107 -9.96 -1.60 -8.09
CA LEU A 107 -9.28 -1.61 -9.38
C LEU A 107 -9.30 -0.22 -10.03
N TYR A 108 -8.16 0.20 -10.58
CA TYR A 108 -8.07 1.46 -11.32
C TYR A 108 -6.96 1.50 -12.37
N GLY A 109 -7.21 2.26 -13.43
CA GLY A 109 -6.18 2.87 -14.28
C GLY A 109 -5.82 4.28 -13.79
N LYS A 110 -5.15 5.07 -14.63
CA LYS A 110 -4.66 6.41 -14.25
C LYS A 110 -5.75 7.37 -13.77
N GLU A 111 -6.93 7.34 -14.38
CA GLU A 111 -8.03 8.22 -13.96
C GLU A 111 -8.52 7.88 -12.54
N GLY A 112 -8.68 6.59 -12.25
CA GLY A 112 -9.06 6.14 -10.91
C GLY A 112 -7.98 6.42 -9.88
N GLN A 113 -6.69 6.31 -10.24
CA GLN A 113 -5.58 6.74 -9.36
C GLN A 113 -5.70 8.22 -8.99
N LEU A 114 -5.97 9.09 -9.97
CA LEU A 114 -6.14 10.53 -9.71
C LEU A 114 -7.32 10.80 -8.79
N ARG A 115 -8.48 10.16 -9.03
CA ARG A 115 -9.67 10.28 -8.17
C ARG A 115 -9.37 9.80 -6.75
N ARG A 116 -8.75 8.62 -6.62
CA ARG A 116 -8.34 8.06 -5.32
C ARG A 116 -7.44 9.03 -4.56
N SER A 117 -6.43 9.63 -5.21
CA SER A 117 -5.55 10.60 -4.56
C SER A 117 -6.28 11.87 -4.11
N GLN A 118 -7.30 12.31 -4.86
CA GLN A 118 -8.14 13.45 -4.47
C GLN A 118 -8.99 13.10 -3.24
N ASP A 119 -9.61 11.92 -3.23
CA ASP A 119 -10.40 11.43 -2.10
C ASP A 119 -9.54 11.25 -0.84
N GLU A 120 -8.33 10.71 -0.96
CA GLU A 120 -7.37 10.55 0.15
C GLU A 120 -6.94 11.89 0.75
N ALA A 121 -6.79 12.92 -0.10
CA ALA A 121 -6.50 14.28 0.35
C ALA A 121 -7.68 14.89 1.12
N VAL A 122 -8.92 14.65 0.68
CA VAL A 122 -10.13 15.07 1.40
C VAL A 122 -10.21 14.36 2.75
N LEU A 123 -10.02 13.03 2.79
CA LEU A 123 -9.99 12.27 4.04
C LEU A 123 -8.94 12.82 5.02
N MET A 124 -7.71 13.06 4.55
CA MET A 124 -6.66 13.64 5.40
C MET A 124 -7.05 15.01 5.94
N ALA A 125 -7.59 15.90 5.10
CA ALA A 125 -8.04 17.23 5.50
C ALA A 125 -9.13 17.15 6.59
N SER A 126 -10.11 16.26 6.43
CA SER A 126 -11.16 16.05 7.43
C SER A 126 -10.62 15.49 8.74
N ILE A 127 -9.62 14.60 8.72
CA ILE A 127 -8.96 14.10 9.93
C ILE A 127 -8.23 15.24 10.65
N VAL A 128 -7.48 16.06 9.92
CA VAL A 128 -6.77 17.23 10.46
C VAL A 128 -7.74 18.21 11.10
N GLU A 129 -8.84 18.54 10.42
CA GLU A 129 -9.88 19.43 10.93
C GLU A 129 -10.53 18.88 12.21
N TYR A 130 -10.91 17.60 12.20
CA TYR A 130 -11.54 16.96 13.35
C TYR A 130 -10.63 16.93 14.59
N LEU A 131 -9.32 16.71 14.40
CA LEU A 131 -8.36 16.60 15.50
C LEU A 131 -7.71 17.93 15.90
N GLY A 132 -7.79 18.96 15.05
CA GLY A 132 -7.12 20.24 15.25
C GLY A 132 -5.59 20.15 15.24
N ARG A 133 -5.00 19.24 14.44
CA ARG A 133 -3.52 19.09 14.32
C ARG A 133 -3.07 18.61 12.94
N ASP A 134 -1.98 19.20 12.41
CA ASP A 134 -1.52 19.01 11.02
C ASP A 134 -0.85 17.66 10.71
N ASN A 135 -0.25 17.00 11.70
CA ASN A 135 0.38 15.68 11.55
C ASN A 135 -0.37 14.63 12.38
N PRO A 136 -1.59 14.22 11.97
CA PRO A 136 -2.48 13.44 12.81
C PRO A 136 -1.94 12.04 13.11
N PHE A 137 -1.12 11.48 12.22
CA PHE A 137 -0.53 10.14 12.35
C PHE A 137 0.90 10.15 12.91
N LYS A 138 1.44 11.31 13.32
CA LYS A 138 2.82 11.46 13.81
C LYS A 138 3.86 10.90 12.82
N LEU A 139 3.64 11.13 11.53
CA LEU A 139 4.54 10.71 10.45
C LEU A 139 5.92 11.34 10.61
N PRO A 140 6.99 10.67 10.13
CA PRO A 140 8.33 11.24 10.12
C PRO A 140 8.38 12.50 9.25
N ILE A 141 9.31 13.38 9.60
CA ILE A 141 9.58 14.60 8.85
C ILE A 141 10.67 14.32 7.80
N ASN A 142 10.36 14.57 6.54
CA ASN A 142 11.28 14.35 5.43
C ASN A 142 12.36 15.45 5.33
N GLY A 143 13.29 15.32 4.37
CA GLY A 143 14.35 16.31 4.15
C GLY A 143 13.88 17.72 3.77
N LYS A 144 12.59 17.91 3.46
CA LYS A 144 11.96 19.21 3.16
C LYS A 144 11.26 19.83 4.39
N GLY A 145 11.28 19.16 5.54
CA GLY A 145 10.59 19.64 6.75
C GLY A 145 9.09 19.30 6.78
N GLU A 146 8.62 18.39 5.93
CA GLU A 146 7.21 18.03 5.80
C GLU A 146 6.95 16.63 6.37
N ALA A 147 5.82 16.44 7.05
CA ALA A 147 5.36 15.12 7.46
C ALA A 147 5.09 14.25 6.22
N SER A 148 5.64 13.04 6.19
CA SER A 148 5.53 12.18 5.01
C SER A 148 5.43 10.70 5.36
N TYR A 149 4.61 9.98 4.60
CA TYR A 149 4.60 8.53 4.59
C TYR A 149 5.84 7.95 3.90
N MET A 150 6.51 8.74 3.05
CA MET A 150 7.71 8.31 2.33
C MET A 150 8.93 8.32 3.25
N LEU A 151 9.60 7.16 3.35
CA LEU A 151 10.83 7.00 4.09
C LEU A 151 12.04 7.19 3.18
N GLU A 152 13.11 7.75 3.75
CA GLU A 152 14.40 7.86 3.09
C GLU A 152 15.18 6.53 3.15
N PRO A 153 16.05 6.23 2.17
CA PRO A 153 16.39 7.05 1.01
C PRO A 153 15.38 6.92 -0.14
N VAL A 154 14.80 8.05 -0.59
CA VAL A 154 13.90 8.06 -1.74
C VAL A 154 14.71 7.86 -3.03
N GLY A 155 14.28 6.91 -3.87
CA GLY A 155 14.91 6.59 -5.15
C GLY A 155 13.93 6.70 -6.32
N PRO A 156 14.36 7.20 -7.51
CA PRO A 156 13.51 7.21 -8.69
C PRO A 156 13.17 5.76 -9.10
N TRP A 157 11.95 5.55 -9.59
CA TRP A 157 11.55 4.26 -10.18
C TRP A 157 12.46 3.93 -11.38
N PRO A 158 13.19 2.80 -11.36
CA PRO A 158 13.90 2.33 -12.53
C PRO A 158 12.90 2.09 -13.67
N LYS A 159 13.26 2.48 -14.89
CA LYS A 159 12.34 2.45 -16.03
C LYS A 159 11.77 1.04 -16.26
N GLU A 160 12.63 0.03 -16.24
CA GLU A 160 12.28 -1.37 -16.49
C GLU A 160 11.36 -1.91 -15.40
N VAL A 161 11.63 -1.56 -14.14
CA VAL A 161 10.79 -1.91 -12.98
C VAL A 161 9.40 -1.28 -13.13
N GLY A 162 9.36 0.04 -13.37
CA GLY A 162 8.10 0.80 -13.51
C GLY A 162 7.25 0.32 -14.68
N MET A 163 7.86 0.00 -15.82
CA MET A 163 7.15 -0.54 -16.98
C MET A 163 6.57 -1.92 -16.70
N ALA A 164 7.34 -2.81 -16.06
CA ALA A 164 6.90 -4.17 -15.76
C ALA A 164 5.71 -4.17 -14.78
N VAL A 165 5.80 -3.43 -13.68
CA VAL A 165 4.72 -3.41 -12.67
C VAL A 165 3.49 -2.64 -13.12
N ALA A 166 3.58 -1.79 -14.14
CA ALA A 166 2.45 -1.04 -14.68
C ALA A 166 1.82 -1.66 -15.94
N GLU A 167 2.35 -2.78 -16.45
CA GLU A 167 1.86 -3.39 -17.68
C GLU A 167 0.37 -3.78 -17.57
N GLY A 168 -0.46 -3.27 -18.48
CA GLY A 168 -1.90 -3.56 -18.51
C GLY A 168 -2.72 -2.88 -17.40
N SER A 169 -2.14 -1.89 -16.71
CA SER A 169 -2.80 -1.16 -15.61
C SER A 169 -4.11 -0.48 -15.98
N GLU A 170 -4.21 0.07 -17.20
CA GLU A 170 -5.44 0.71 -17.67
C GLU A 170 -6.57 -0.30 -17.90
N GLU A 171 -6.24 -1.57 -18.16
CA GLU A 171 -7.18 -2.66 -18.39
C GLU A 171 -7.40 -3.54 -17.15
N GLY A 172 -6.96 -3.10 -15.97
CA GLY A 172 -7.16 -3.82 -14.71
C GLY A 172 -6.08 -4.84 -14.36
N ASN A 173 -4.92 -4.81 -15.01
CA ASN A 173 -3.72 -5.56 -14.62
C ASN A 173 -2.69 -4.63 -13.95
N GLY A 174 -1.40 -4.98 -13.93
CA GLY A 174 -0.39 -4.23 -13.19
C GLY A 174 -0.44 -4.55 -11.69
N LEU A 175 0.67 -4.34 -11.00
CA LEU A 175 0.89 -4.84 -9.65
C LEU A 175 -0.17 -4.36 -8.65
N HIS A 176 -0.62 -3.10 -8.75
CA HIS A 176 -1.63 -2.57 -7.83
C HIS A 176 -3.00 -3.22 -8.03
N ASN A 177 -3.41 -3.52 -9.27
CA ASN A 177 -4.67 -4.22 -9.53
C ASN A 177 -4.56 -5.72 -9.23
N VAL A 178 -3.38 -6.32 -9.42
CA VAL A 178 -3.08 -7.69 -8.94
C VAL A 178 -3.25 -7.76 -7.43
N ALA A 179 -2.63 -6.83 -6.69
CA ALA A 179 -2.73 -6.74 -5.25
C ALA A 179 -4.18 -6.50 -4.78
N ALA A 180 -4.93 -5.63 -5.47
CA ALA A 180 -6.34 -5.39 -5.21
C ALA A 180 -7.21 -6.65 -5.44
N THR A 181 -6.95 -7.41 -6.50
CA THR A 181 -7.70 -8.65 -6.81
C THR A 181 -7.43 -9.76 -5.79
N LEU A 182 -6.19 -9.83 -5.29
CA LEU A 182 -5.79 -10.77 -4.24
C LEU A 182 -6.37 -10.42 -2.86
N GLN A 183 -6.93 -9.21 -2.69
CA GLN A 183 -7.38 -8.70 -1.40
C GLN A 183 -8.79 -9.17 -1.03
N GLN A 184 -8.92 -9.74 0.17
CA GLN A 184 -10.20 -9.93 0.85
C GLN A 184 -10.62 -8.66 1.60
N LYS A 185 -11.92 -8.39 1.65
CA LYS A 185 -12.47 -7.26 2.40
C LYS A 185 -12.23 -7.44 3.90
N SER A 186 -11.80 -6.37 4.56
CA SER A 186 -11.66 -6.34 6.00
C SER A 186 -12.96 -5.92 6.69
N PRO A 187 -13.39 -6.61 7.76
CA PRO A 187 -14.65 -6.35 8.45
C PRO A 187 -14.71 -4.95 9.10
N GLU A 188 -13.58 -4.33 9.40
CA GLU A 188 -13.51 -2.98 9.98
C GLU A 188 -14.16 -1.89 9.11
N PHE A 189 -14.31 -2.14 7.81
CA PHE A 189 -14.90 -1.19 6.86
C PHE A 189 -16.37 -1.49 6.55
N GLU A 190 -16.94 -2.55 7.13
CA GLU A 190 -18.34 -2.90 6.90
C GLU A 190 -19.27 -1.80 7.43
N GLY A 191 -20.08 -1.24 6.54
CA GLY A 191 -21.02 -0.17 6.89
C GLY A 191 -20.39 1.21 7.07
N LEU A 192 -19.08 1.39 6.83
CA LEU A 192 -18.48 2.72 6.78
C LEU A 192 -18.88 3.44 5.48
N PRO A 193 -19.17 4.75 5.54
CA PRO A 193 -19.31 5.55 4.33
C PRO A 193 -17.95 5.64 3.61
N VAL A 194 -17.95 5.32 2.32
CA VAL A 194 -16.75 5.30 1.46
C VAL A 194 -17.08 5.92 0.10
N THR A 195 -16.07 6.48 -0.57
CA THR A 195 -16.20 6.97 -1.95
C THR A 195 -16.29 5.80 -2.94
N GLU A 196 -16.54 6.10 -4.22
CA GLU A 196 -16.48 5.08 -5.29
C GLU A 196 -15.12 4.38 -5.37
N MET A 197 -14.04 5.09 -5.00
CA MET A 197 -12.69 4.54 -4.94
C MET A 197 -12.41 3.75 -3.66
N GLY A 198 -13.38 3.64 -2.74
CA GLY A 198 -13.24 2.92 -1.48
C GLY A 198 -12.54 3.74 -0.38
N VAL A 199 -12.35 5.04 -0.56
CA VAL A 199 -11.74 5.88 0.47
C VAL A 199 -12.79 6.22 1.54
N PRO A 200 -12.52 6.02 2.85
CA PRO A 200 -13.46 6.40 3.91
C PRO A 200 -13.82 7.89 3.88
N ILE A 201 -15.09 8.21 4.15
CA ILE A 201 -15.61 9.59 4.18
C ILE A 201 -15.87 9.98 5.64
N LEU A 202 -14.89 10.61 6.30
CA LEU A 202 -14.96 10.90 7.74
C LEU A 202 -16.14 11.81 8.13
N THR A 203 -16.51 12.77 7.27
CA THR A 203 -17.60 13.72 7.55
C THR A 203 -18.98 13.05 7.61
N ASP A 204 -19.12 11.92 6.92
CA ASP A 204 -20.37 11.19 6.80
C ASP A 204 -20.49 10.09 7.87
N MET A 205 -19.41 9.84 8.61
CA MET A 205 -19.40 8.90 9.72
C MET A 205 -20.18 9.45 10.92
N THR A 206 -20.92 8.56 11.59
CA THR A 206 -21.39 8.78 12.97
C THR A 206 -20.21 9.00 13.91
N ASP A 207 -20.46 9.57 15.09
CA ASP A 207 -19.39 9.84 16.05
C ASP A 207 -18.72 8.54 16.54
N GLU A 208 -19.49 7.47 16.74
CA GLU A 208 -18.94 6.14 17.06
C GLU A 208 -18.07 5.59 15.93
N GLN A 209 -18.47 5.77 14.66
CA GLN A 209 -17.68 5.35 13.50
C GLN A 209 -16.38 6.15 13.39
N LYS A 210 -16.41 7.48 13.59
CA LYS A 210 -15.20 8.32 13.60
C LYS A 210 -14.22 7.84 14.66
N VAL A 211 -14.69 7.63 15.89
CA VAL A 211 -13.85 7.15 16.99
C VAL A 211 -13.22 5.81 16.66
N THR A 212 -14.02 4.89 16.13
CA THR A 212 -13.55 3.54 15.74
C THR A 212 -12.51 3.61 14.62
N PHE A 213 -12.80 4.33 13.54
CA PHE A 213 -11.90 4.46 12.40
C PHE A 213 -10.58 5.13 12.77
N LEU A 214 -10.61 6.24 13.53
CA LEU A 214 -9.40 6.94 13.96
C LEU A 214 -8.56 6.08 14.92
N SER A 215 -9.20 5.29 15.79
CA SER A 215 -8.51 4.33 16.64
C SER A 215 -7.78 3.25 15.82
N LEU A 216 -8.39 2.78 14.73
CA LEU A 216 -7.74 1.85 13.78
C LEU A 216 -6.57 2.49 13.03
N CYS A 217 -6.56 3.82 12.87
CA CYS A 217 -5.42 4.58 12.38
C CYS A 217 -4.34 4.84 13.45
N GLY A 218 -4.47 4.29 14.66
CA GLY A 218 -3.52 4.49 15.76
C GLY A 218 -3.63 5.86 16.44
N ILE A 219 -4.76 6.55 16.29
CA ILE A 219 -5.01 7.82 16.95
C ILE A 219 -5.71 7.57 18.28
N GLU A 220 -5.07 8.05 19.36
CA GLU A 220 -5.70 8.18 20.67
C GLU A 220 -6.53 9.48 20.71
N LEU A 221 -7.83 9.35 21.00
CA LEU A 221 -8.81 10.42 21.09
C LEU A 221 -9.10 10.81 22.54
#